data_AF-A0A4Y4K2D0-F1
#
_entry.id   AF-A0A4Y4K2D0-F1
#
_cell.length_a   1.000
_cell.length_b   1.000
_cell.length_c   1.000
_cell.angle_alpha   90.00
_cell.angle_beta   90.00
_cell.angle_gamma   90.00
#
_symmetry.space_group_name_H-M   'P 1'
#
loop_
_entity.id
_entity.type
_entity.pdbx_description
1 polymer ?
#
loop_
_entity_poly.entity_id
_entity_poly.type
_entity_poly.pdbx_seq_one_letter_code
_entity_poly.pdbx_strand_id
1 'polypeptide(L)'
;MGNSLQHQAKALPPRPDQPDHLRTAINYAGHRRVTGWNSGLGAFTQAFDSDDLDASALMLPIVGFLPPHDPRVQSTVLAIATQLTDRNGLVRR
;
A
#
# COMPACT_ATOMS: atom_id res chain seq x y z
N MET A 1 -15.66 -35.84 24.84
CA MET A 1 -14.66 -35.40 23.86
C MET A 1 -15.05 -34.01 23.39
N GLY A 2 -14.62 -32.97 24.12
CA GLY A 2 -14.94 -31.58 23.84
C GLY A 2 -13.99 -31.03 22.78
N ASN A 3 -14.52 -30.62 21.63
CA ASN A 3 -13.72 -30.01 20.58
C ASN A 3 -13.65 -28.50 20.85
N SER A 4 -12.58 -28.07 21.52
CA SER A 4 -12.20 -26.66 21.66
C SER A 4 -11.82 -26.09 20.30
N LEU A 5 -12.81 -25.59 19.57
CA LEU A 5 -12.58 -24.65 18.48
C LEU A 5 -12.12 -23.33 19.10
N GLN A 6 -10.80 -23.19 19.20
CA GLN A 6 -10.15 -21.90 19.39
C GLN A 6 -10.50 -21.01 18.19
N HIS A 7 -11.64 -20.32 18.28
CA HIS A 7 -11.90 -19.14 17.46
C HIS A 7 -10.85 -18.10 17.85
N GLN A 8 -9.76 -18.06 17.10
CA GLN A 8 -8.83 -16.93 17.14
C GLN A 8 -9.65 -15.68 16.79
N ALA A 9 -9.97 -14.88 17.82
CA ALA A 9 -10.62 -13.61 17.64
C ALA A 9 -9.68 -12.72 16.81
N LYS A 10 -10.01 -12.52 15.53
CA LYS A 10 -9.36 -11.54 14.68
C LYS A 10 -9.56 -10.18 15.36
N ALA A 11 -8.48 -9.61 15.89
CA ALA A 11 -8.55 -8.33 16.60
C ALA A 11 -9.23 -7.28 15.72
N LEU A 12 -10.31 -6.69 16.23
CA LEU A 12 -11.07 -5.63 15.58
C LEU A 12 -10.17 -4.38 15.49
N PRO A 13 -10.20 -3.62 14.38
CA PRO A 13 -9.41 -2.41 14.27
C PRO A 13 -9.70 -1.45 15.44
N PRO A 14 -8.70 -0.66 15.88
CA PRO A 14 -8.89 0.31 16.95
C PRO A 14 -9.94 1.34 16.55
N ARG A 15 -10.63 1.89 17.54
CA ARG A 15 -11.69 2.86 17.31
C ARG A 15 -11.12 4.18 16.77
N PRO A 16 -11.88 4.92 15.92
CA PRO A 16 -11.43 6.17 15.28
C PRO A 16 -11.05 7.32 16.24
N ASP A 17 -11.25 7.15 17.54
CA ASP A 17 -11.05 8.17 18.56
C ASP A 17 -9.78 7.96 19.41
N GLN A 18 -9.01 6.88 19.21
CA GLN A 18 -7.78 6.62 19.98
C GLN A 18 -6.54 7.31 19.39
N PRO A 19 -5.63 7.90 20.18
CA PRO A 19 -4.51 8.71 19.66
C PRO A 19 -3.62 8.04 18.59
N ASP A 20 -3.50 6.71 18.60
CA ASP A 20 -2.71 5.93 17.62
C ASP A 20 -3.56 5.12 16.62
N HIS A 21 -4.85 5.42 16.53
CA HIS A 21 -5.79 4.63 15.72
C HIS A 21 -5.46 4.67 14.22
N LEU A 22 -4.95 5.77 13.70
CA LEU A 22 -4.62 5.91 12.28
C LEU A 22 -3.46 5.01 11.87
N ARG A 23 -2.34 5.07 12.60
CA ARG A 23 -1.16 4.21 12.38
C ARG A 23 -1.53 2.73 12.52
N THR A 24 -2.35 2.44 13.51
CA THR A 24 -2.74 1.06 13.82
C THR A 24 -3.76 0.54 12.80
N ALA A 25 -4.78 1.31 12.42
CA ALA A 25 -5.78 0.94 11.40
C ALA A 25 -5.15 0.68 10.02
N ILE A 26 -4.14 1.48 9.65
CA ILE A 26 -3.31 1.25 8.47
C ILE A 26 -2.57 -0.10 8.56
N ASN A 27 -1.94 -0.39 9.70
CA ASN A 27 -1.25 -1.68 9.92
C ASN A 27 -2.23 -2.87 9.93
N TYR A 28 -3.43 -2.71 10.48
CA TYR A 28 -4.51 -3.70 10.39
C TYR A 28 -5.04 -3.89 8.96
N ALA A 29 -5.04 -2.82 8.15
CA ALA A 29 -5.37 -2.86 6.73
C ALA A 29 -4.26 -3.50 5.88
N GLY A 30 -3.02 -3.62 6.39
CA GLY A 30 -1.91 -4.33 5.75
C GLY A 30 -2.14 -5.83 5.53
N HIS A 31 -3.13 -6.43 6.21
CA HIS A 31 -3.60 -7.79 5.94
C HIS A 31 -4.63 -7.88 4.81
N ARG A 32 -5.07 -6.76 4.26
CA ARG A 32 -6.01 -6.70 3.13
C ARG A 32 -5.20 -6.92 1.85
N ARG A 33 -5.54 -7.97 1.11
CA ARG A 33 -5.01 -8.26 -0.24
C ARG A 33 -4.84 -6.95 -0.99
N VAL A 34 -3.60 -6.62 -1.32
CA VAL A 34 -3.23 -5.39 -2.00
C VAL A 34 -3.71 -5.50 -3.46
N THR A 35 -4.94 -5.07 -3.72
CA THR A 35 -5.58 -5.21 -5.05
C THR A 35 -5.02 -4.26 -6.11
N GLY A 36 -4.16 -3.31 -5.73
CA GLY A 36 -3.53 -2.35 -6.64
C GLY A 36 -2.09 -2.66 -7.03
N TRP A 37 -1.54 -3.82 -6.63
CA TRP A 37 -0.20 -4.24 -7.06
C TRP A 37 -0.27 -4.90 -8.43
N ASN A 38 0.44 -4.34 -9.41
CA ASN A 38 0.59 -4.92 -10.73
C ASN A 38 1.93 -5.67 -10.81
N SER A 39 1.87 -7.01 -10.86
CA SER A 39 3.08 -7.84 -10.93
C SER A 39 3.81 -7.76 -12.28
N GLY A 40 3.12 -7.39 -13.36
CA GLY A 40 3.73 -7.20 -14.68
C GLY A 40 4.63 -5.96 -14.71
N LEU A 41 4.19 -4.88 -14.05
CA LEU A 41 4.95 -3.63 -13.92
C LEU A 41 5.91 -3.63 -12.73
N GLY A 42 5.67 -4.49 -11.73
CA GLY A 42 6.36 -4.43 -10.45
C GLY A 42 6.10 -3.12 -9.71
N ALA A 43 4.88 -2.56 -9.85
CA ALA A 43 4.53 -1.26 -9.30
C ALA A 43 3.04 -1.20 -8.91
N PHE A 44 2.71 -0.22 -8.07
CA PHE A 44 1.33 0.18 -7.85
C PHE A 44 0.82 1.05 -9.00
N THR A 45 -0.41 0.78 -9.44
CA THR A 45 -1.05 1.50 -10.55
C THR A 45 -2.18 2.40 -10.09
N GLN A 46 -2.61 3.31 -10.95
CA GLN A 46 -3.60 4.35 -10.61
C GLN A 46 -5.00 3.80 -10.29
N ALA A 47 -5.33 2.64 -10.86
CA ALA A 47 -6.62 1.99 -10.71
C ALA A 47 -6.45 0.46 -10.65
N PHE A 48 -7.41 -0.23 -10.04
CA PHE A 48 -7.44 -1.69 -10.08
C PHE A 48 -7.54 -2.19 -11.51
N ASP A 49 -6.84 -3.28 -11.81
CA ASP A 49 -6.77 -3.92 -13.13
C ASP A 49 -6.29 -3.00 -14.27
N SER A 50 -5.63 -1.89 -13.94
CA SER A 50 -4.95 -1.01 -14.90
C SER A 50 -3.44 -1.29 -14.92
N ASP A 51 -2.86 -1.16 -16.10
CA ASP A 51 -1.41 -1.19 -16.35
C ASP A 51 -0.81 0.23 -16.41
N ASP A 52 -1.57 1.26 -16.05
CA ASP A 52 -1.11 2.65 -16.13
C ASP A 52 -0.42 3.07 -14.83
N LEU A 53 0.85 3.43 -14.96
CA LEU A 53 1.66 4.00 -13.90
C LEU A 53 1.36 5.51 -13.76
N ASP A 54 1.20 5.98 -12.53
CA ASP A 54 0.85 7.38 -12.22
C ASP A 54 1.60 7.86 -10.95
N ALA A 55 2.00 9.12 -10.94
CA ALA A 55 2.75 9.74 -9.83
C ALA A 55 2.01 9.74 -8.48
N SER A 56 0.68 9.64 -8.46
CA SER A 56 -0.15 9.54 -7.26
C SER A 56 0.19 8.34 -6.38
N ALA A 57 0.80 7.28 -6.95
CA ALA A 57 1.27 6.14 -6.17
C ALA A 57 2.42 6.53 -5.20
N LEU A 58 3.09 7.68 -5.38
CA LEU A 58 4.04 8.22 -4.40
C LEU A 58 3.37 8.63 -3.07
N MET A 59 2.04 8.72 -3.02
CA MET A 59 1.32 8.96 -1.77
C MET A 59 1.31 7.75 -0.83
N LEU A 60 1.55 6.53 -1.33
CA LEU A 60 1.52 5.29 -0.54
C LEU A 60 2.34 5.37 0.75
N PRO A 61 3.64 5.78 0.73
CA PRO A 61 4.40 5.96 1.96
C PRO A 61 4.02 7.22 2.75
N ILE A 62 3.57 8.29 2.09
CA ILE A 62 3.28 9.59 2.72
C ILE A 62 2.07 9.47 3.66
N VAL A 63 1.01 8.77 3.21
CA VAL A 63 -0.20 8.54 4.02
C VAL A 63 -0.07 7.34 4.96
N GLY A 64 1.09 6.65 4.94
CA GLY A 64 1.37 5.48 5.75
C GLY A 64 0.83 4.16 5.22
N PHE A 65 0.18 4.10 4.04
CA PHE A 65 -0.43 2.88 3.50
C PHE A 65 0.53 1.69 3.48
N LEU A 66 1.80 1.93 3.13
CA LEU A 66 2.91 1.00 3.33
C LEU A 66 4.13 1.74 3.88
N PRO A 67 5.01 1.08 4.64
CA PRO A 67 6.24 1.70 5.09
C PRO A 67 7.12 2.08 3.89
N PRO A 68 7.88 3.18 3.94
CA PRO A 68 8.73 3.64 2.83
C PRO A 68 9.82 2.64 2.42
N HIS A 69 10.18 1.71 3.32
CA HIS A 69 11.14 0.63 3.06
C HIS A 69 10.48 -0.67 2.57
N ASP A 70 9.16 -0.70 2.36
CA ASP A 70 8.52 -1.86 1.73
C ASP A 70 9.07 -2.03 0.31
N PRO A 71 9.54 -3.22 -0.09
CA PRO A 71 10.08 -3.46 -1.43
C PRO A 71 9.13 -3.03 -2.57
N ARG A 72 7.81 -3.14 -2.36
CA ARG A 72 6.81 -2.73 -3.35
C ARG A 72 6.72 -1.21 -3.49
N VAL A 73 6.91 -0.48 -2.39
CA VAL A 73 6.99 0.99 -2.42
C VAL A 73 8.26 1.41 -3.16
N GLN A 74 9.42 0.84 -2.80
CA GLN A 74 10.68 1.17 -3.46
C GLN A 74 10.66 0.86 -4.97
N SER A 75 10.10 -0.29 -5.35
CA SER A 75 9.93 -0.67 -6.75
C SER A 75 9.03 0.31 -7.51
N THR A 76 7.94 0.76 -6.88
CA THR A 76 7.04 1.78 -7.48
C THR A 76 7.75 3.12 -7.67
N VAL A 77 8.52 3.57 -6.66
CA VAL A 77 9.31 4.80 -6.76
C VAL A 77 10.32 4.71 -7.90
N LEU A 78 11.04 3.57 -8.03
CA LEU A 78 11.96 3.34 -9.14
C LEU A 78 11.26 3.35 -10.51
N ALA A 79 10.10 2.70 -10.61
CA ALA A 79 9.33 2.65 -11.85
C ALA A 79 8.92 4.06 -12.29
N ILE A 80 8.40 4.88 -11.37
CA ILE A 80 8.03 6.27 -11.63
C ILE A 80 9.26 7.10 -12.02
N ALA A 81 10.36 6.95 -11.28
CA ALA A 81 11.60 7.65 -11.55
C ALA A 81 12.16 7.34 -12.95
N THR A 82 11.95 6.12 -13.44
CA THR A 82 12.46 5.66 -14.74
C THR A 82 11.53 6.02 -15.89
N GLN A 83 10.22 5.91 -15.68
CA GLN A 83 9.23 5.96 -16.77
C GLN A 83 8.50 7.30 -16.86
N LEU A 84 8.34 8.01 -15.75
CA LEU A 84 7.55 9.25 -15.68
C LEU A 84 8.39 10.50 -15.45
N THR A 85 9.68 10.38 -15.12
CA THR A 85 10.55 11.54 -14.90
C THR A 85 11.23 11.98 -16.20
N ASP A 86 11.09 13.25 -16.56
CA ASP A 86 11.79 13.83 -17.70
C ASP A 86 13.23 14.27 -17.35
N ARG A 87 13.98 14.74 -18.36
CA ARG A 87 15.37 15.18 -18.17
C ARG A 87 15.54 16.41 -17.28
N ASN A 88 14.45 17.13 -17.01
CA ASN A 88 14.44 18.30 -16.12
C ASN A 88 14.05 17.92 -14.68
N GLY A 89 13.77 16.63 -14.43
CA GLY A 89 13.34 16.14 -13.13
C GLY A 89 11.85 16.30 -12.85
N LEU A 90 11.04 16.60 -13.86
CA LEU A 90 9.58 16.67 -13.70
C LEU A 90 8.96 15.28 -13.82
N VAL A 91 8.11 14.93 -12.86
CA VAL A 91 7.36 13.67 -12.86
C VAL A 91 6.00 13.89 -13.51
N ARG A 92 5.71 13.14 -14.57
CA ARG A 92 4.42 13.16 -15.27
C ARG A 92 3.39 12.32 -14.54
N ARG A 93 2.13 12.72 -14.69
CA ARG A 93 0.97 11.99 -14.20
C ARG A 93 0.34 11.22 -15.36
#